data_AF-A0A9X3FEP8-F1
#
_entry.id   AF-A0A9X3FEP8-F1
#
_cell.length_a   1.000
_cell.length_b   1.000
_cell.length_c   1.000
_cell.angle_alpha   90.00
_cell.angle_beta   90.00
_cell.angle_gamma   90.00
#
_symmetry.space_group_name_H-M   'P 1'
#
loop_
_entity.id
_entity.type
_entity.pdbx_description
1 polymer ?
#
loop_
_entity_poly.entity_id
_entity_poly.type
_entity_poly.pdbx_seq_one_letter_code
_entity_poly.pdbx_strand_id
1 'polypeptide(L)'
;MDFRDSVNLPIYMGETGENTDEWISAWTRLMIKNNIGYHYWPYKKMGSPRCMVTIPTPENWDKIVEFTEAPRGDFNAIRKARPNQEMVKKAMLDYIGNLKVSKCRINEEYIKAMGMEP
;
A
#
# COMPACT_ATOMS: atom_id res chain seq x y z
N MET A 1 11.18 20.54 14.03
CA MET A 1 10.22 21.60 14.38
C MET A 1 10.83 22.95 14.07
N ASP A 2 12.12 23.13 14.31
CA ASP A 2 12.90 24.35 14.05
C ASP A 2 12.61 25.00 12.69
N PHE A 3 12.49 24.22 11.61
CA PHE A 3 12.12 24.77 10.29
C PHE A 3 10.71 25.37 10.25
N ARG A 4 9.71 24.70 10.84
CA ARG A 4 8.33 25.22 10.96
C ARG A 4 8.35 26.55 11.69
N ASP A 5 9.08 26.58 12.80
CA ASP A 5 9.11 27.69 13.73
C ASP A 5 9.90 28.87 13.14
N SER A 6 10.93 28.62 12.32
CA SER A 6 11.72 29.67 11.64
C SER A 6 10.95 30.39 10.54
N VAL A 7 10.02 29.69 9.87
CA VAL A 7 9.21 30.28 8.79
C VAL A 7 7.80 30.66 9.24
N ASN A 8 7.38 30.28 10.45
CA ASN A 8 6.06 30.51 11.01
C ASN A 8 4.90 30.06 10.08
N LEU A 9 5.06 28.91 9.42
CA LEU A 9 4.05 28.29 8.55
C LEU A 9 3.74 26.86 9.02
N PRO A 10 2.52 26.35 8.83
CA PRO A 10 2.20 24.97 9.20
C PRO A 10 2.98 23.97 8.34
N ILE A 11 3.23 22.78 8.92
CA ILE A 11 3.75 21.62 8.20
C ILE A 11 2.66 20.55 8.18
N TYR A 12 2.61 19.83 7.07
CA TYR A 12 1.70 18.72 6.85
C TYR A 12 2.47 17.50 6.33
N MET A 13 2.20 16.31 6.89
CA MET A 13 2.77 15.05 6.42
C MET A 13 1.86 14.44 5.34
N GLY A 14 2.20 14.70 4.08
CA GLY A 14 1.39 14.31 2.93
C GLY A 14 1.21 12.80 2.76
N GLU A 15 2.20 12.01 3.15
CA GLU A 15 2.18 10.56 3.02
C GLU A 15 3.07 9.89 4.08
N THR A 16 2.53 8.92 4.81
CA THR A 16 3.27 8.07 5.74
C THR A 16 2.60 6.71 5.85
N GLY A 17 3.29 5.67 6.34
CA GLY A 17 2.68 4.34 6.51
C GLY A 17 3.62 3.20 6.15
N GLU A 18 3.03 2.09 5.68
CA GLU A 18 3.71 0.89 5.16
C GLU A 18 4.78 0.26 6.07
N ASN A 19 4.68 0.48 7.38
CA ASN A 19 5.66 0.02 8.37
C ASN A 19 5.02 -0.92 9.42
N THR A 20 5.77 -1.28 10.46
CA THR A 20 5.25 -2.08 11.58
C THR A 20 4.30 -1.27 12.46
N ASP A 21 3.41 -1.95 13.17
CA ASP A 21 2.40 -1.31 14.03
C ASP A 21 3.06 -0.46 15.13
N GLU A 22 4.22 -0.88 15.66
CA GLU A 22 4.97 -0.11 16.66
C GLU A 22 5.47 1.22 16.09
N TRP A 23 5.98 1.19 14.84
CA TRP A 23 6.43 2.40 14.16
C TRP A 23 5.26 3.34 13.87
N ILE A 24 4.14 2.80 13.38
CA ILE A 24 2.92 3.57 13.09
C ILE A 24 2.40 4.25 14.35
N SER A 25 2.40 3.53 15.47
CA SER A 25 1.98 4.03 16.77
C SER A 25 2.90 5.13 17.30
N ALA A 26 4.21 4.95 17.20
CA ALA A 26 5.18 5.98 17.59
C ALA A 26 5.07 7.23 16.71
N TRP A 27 4.90 7.04 15.39
CA TRP A 27 4.79 8.12 14.42
C TRP A 27 3.51 8.94 14.61
N THR A 28 2.37 8.28 14.77
CA THR A 28 1.07 8.91 15.07
C THR A 28 1.18 9.79 16.30
N ARG A 29 1.72 9.24 17.41
CA ARG A 29 1.92 10.00 18.65
C ARG A 29 2.83 11.22 18.45
N LEU A 30 3.88 11.08 17.64
CA LEU A 30 4.78 12.19 17.33
C LEU A 30 4.06 13.29 16.56
N MET A 31 3.26 12.96 15.56
CA MET A 31 2.50 13.95 14.78
C MET A 31 1.48 14.69 15.66
N ILE A 32 0.69 13.94 16.44
CA ILE A 32 -0.29 14.51 17.39
C ILE A 32 0.39 15.42 18.40
N LYS A 33 1.48 14.95 19.04
CA LYS A 33 2.23 15.72 20.05
C LYS A 33 2.71 17.07 19.51
N ASN A 34 3.04 17.14 18.23
CA ASN A 34 3.57 18.35 17.60
C ASN A 34 2.52 19.16 16.83
N ASN A 35 1.24 18.79 16.92
CA ASN A 35 0.14 19.41 16.17
C ASN A 35 0.41 19.45 14.65
N ILE A 36 0.84 18.32 14.10
CA ILE A 36 1.06 18.13 12.65
C ILE A 36 -0.06 17.24 12.11
N GLY A 37 -0.74 17.71 11.06
CA GLY A 37 -1.67 16.86 10.30
C GLY A 37 -0.92 15.86 9.43
N TYR A 38 -1.52 14.69 9.19
CA TYR A 38 -0.91 13.60 8.42
C TYR A 38 -1.95 12.81 7.61
N HIS A 39 -1.50 12.13 6.55
CA HIS A 39 -2.27 11.11 5.83
C HIS A 39 -1.51 9.79 5.80
N TYR A 40 -2.20 8.71 6.14
CA TYR A 40 -1.69 7.36 6.02
C TYR A 40 -1.95 6.78 4.63
N TRP A 41 -0.89 6.23 4.03
CA TRP A 41 -0.91 5.48 2.78
C TRP A 41 -0.31 4.08 2.98
N PRO A 42 -0.84 3.05 2.29
CA PRO A 42 -2.10 3.05 1.54
C PRO A 42 -3.29 2.67 2.44
N TYR A 43 -4.50 3.03 2.04
CA TYR A 43 -5.73 2.51 2.69
C TYR A 43 -5.90 1.00 2.48
N LYS A 44 -5.66 0.52 1.26
CA LYS A 44 -5.69 -0.91 0.91
C LYS A 44 -4.38 -1.37 0.30
N LYS A 45 -3.92 -2.56 0.68
CA LYS A 45 -2.73 -3.18 0.07
C LYS A 45 -2.93 -4.66 -0.18
N MET A 46 -2.45 -5.15 -1.32
CA MET A 46 -2.52 -6.57 -1.65
C MET A 46 -1.46 -7.37 -0.90
N GLY A 47 -1.87 -8.47 -0.29
CA GLY A 47 -0.97 -9.45 0.34
C GLY A 47 -0.16 -8.95 1.54
N SER A 48 -0.42 -7.74 2.04
CA SER A 48 0.35 -7.14 3.13
C SER A 48 -0.55 -6.55 4.21
N PRO A 49 -0.32 -6.86 5.50
CA PRO A 49 -1.06 -6.27 6.61
C PRO A 49 -0.64 -4.84 6.96
N ARG A 50 0.39 -4.27 6.30
CA ARG A 50 0.94 -2.94 6.60
C ARG A 50 0.10 -1.80 6.01
N CYS A 51 -1.19 -1.83 6.29
CA CYS A 51 -2.22 -0.88 5.86
C CYS A 51 -3.52 -1.16 6.64
N MET A 52 -4.58 -0.37 6.46
CA MET A 52 -5.86 -0.60 7.15
C MET A 52 -6.61 -1.84 6.61
N VAL A 53 -6.45 -2.15 5.32
CA VAL A 53 -7.25 -3.18 4.63
C VAL A 53 -6.39 -4.02 3.69
N THR A 54 -6.30 -5.33 3.93
CA THR A 54 -5.56 -6.25 3.06
C THR A 54 -6.45 -6.79 1.95
N ILE A 55 -6.02 -6.64 0.69
CA ILE A 55 -6.63 -7.27 -0.48
C ILE A 55 -6.03 -8.69 -0.65
N PRO A 56 -6.85 -9.74 -0.81
CA PRO A 56 -6.35 -11.07 -1.15
C PRO A 56 -5.61 -11.05 -2.49
N THR A 57 -4.41 -11.62 -2.51
CA THR A 57 -3.63 -11.79 -3.74
C THR A 57 -4.33 -12.80 -4.65
N PRO A 58 -4.68 -12.44 -5.90
CA PRO A 58 -5.22 -13.39 -6.85
C PRO A 58 -4.21 -14.47 -7.23
N GLU A 59 -4.73 -15.62 -7.63
CA GLU A 59 -3.91 -16.67 -8.24
C GLU A 59 -3.19 -16.15 -9.49
N ASN A 60 -1.96 -16.61 -9.70
CA ASN A 60 -1.10 -16.24 -10.84
C ASN A 60 -0.70 -14.75 -10.91
N TRP A 61 -0.88 -13.97 -9.84
CA TRP A 61 -0.40 -12.58 -9.81
C TRP A 61 1.13 -12.48 -9.94
N ASP A 62 1.86 -13.48 -9.43
CA ASP A 62 3.31 -13.63 -9.58
C ASP A 62 3.75 -13.59 -11.05
N LYS A 63 2.95 -14.16 -11.97
CA LYS A 63 3.24 -14.12 -13.42
C LYS A 63 3.17 -12.73 -14.03
N ILE A 64 2.34 -11.85 -13.46
CA ILE A 64 2.29 -10.44 -13.85
C ILE A 64 3.56 -9.74 -13.36
N VAL A 65 3.96 -9.98 -12.10
CA VAL A 65 5.18 -9.39 -11.50
C VAL A 65 6.42 -9.84 -12.28
N GLU A 66 6.59 -11.15 -12.50
CA GLU A 66 7.69 -11.72 -13.30
C GLU A 66 7.78 -11.08 -14.69
N PHE A 67 6.63 -10.86 -15.36
CA PHE A 67 6.60 -10.18 -16.65
C PHE A 67 7.01 -8.69 -16.57
N THR A 68 6.72 -8.01 -15.46
CA THR A 68 7.13 -6.61 -15.27
C THR A 68 8.62 -6.43 -15.05
N GLU A 69 9.26 -7.42 -14.41
CA GLU A 69 10.69 -7.45 -14.09
C GLU A 69 11.54 -8.01 -15.24
N ALA A 70 10.92 -8.66 -16.22
CA ALA A 70 11.62 -9.24 -17.37
C ALA A 70 12.32 -8.18 -18.26
N PRO A 71 13.42 -8.54 -18.95
CA PRO A 71 14.16 -7.63 -19.81
C PRO A 71 13.28 -6.91 -20.85
N ARG A 72 13.51 -5.60 -20.99
CA ARG A 72 12.76 -4.71 -21.90
C ARG A 72 13.62 -4.14 -23.05
N GLY A 73 14.84 -4.66 -23.23
CA GLY A 73 15.82 -4.10 -24.17
C GLY A 73 15.43 -4.16 -25.65
N ASP A 74 14.58 -5.12 -26.03
CA ASP A 74 14.04 -5.23 -27.38
C ASP A 74 12.67 -5.92 -27.41
N PHE A 75 11.95 -5.79 -28.53
CA PHE A 75 10.60 -6.33 -28.68
C PHE A 75 10.52 -7.86 -28.68
N ASN A 76 11.57 -8.57 -29.08
CA ASN A 76 11.58 -10.05 -29.05
C ASN A 76 11.71 -10.56 -27.62
N ALA A 77 12.56 -9.95 -26.80
CA ALA A 77 12.66 -10.25 -25.38
C ALA A 77 11.30 -10.06 -24.67
N ILE A 78 10.61 -8.94 -24.93
CA ILE A 78 9.28 -8.66 -24.38
C ILE A 78 8.25 -9.70 -24.82
N ARG A 79 8.25 -10.10 -26.10
CA ARG A 79 7.31 -11.12 -26.61
C ARG A 79 7.58 -12.50 -26.00
N LYS A 80 8.85 -12.88 -25.84
CA LYS A 80 9.26 -14.17 -25.26
C LYS A 80 8.91 -14.28 -23.78
N ALA A 81 9.05 -13.18 -23.03
CA ALA A 81 8.69 -13.14 -21.61
C ALA A 81 7.18 -13.06 -21.37
N ARG A 82 6.38 -12.80 -22.40
CA ARG A 82 4.94 -12.56 -22.25
C ARG A 82 4.23 -13.83 -21.74
N PRO A 83 3.53 -13.77 -20.58
CA PRO A 83 2.79 -14.89 -20.06
C PRO A 83 1.51 -15.17 -20.88
N ASN A 84 0.83 -16.26 -20.56
CA ASN A 84 -0.48 -16.56 -21.13
C ASN A 84 -1.48 -15.42 -20.85
N GLN A 85 -2.05 -14.83 -21.89
CA GLN A 85 -2.89 -13.63 -21.77
C GLN A 85 -4.22 -13.89 -21.06
N GLU A 86 -4.86 -15.04 -21.30
CA GLU A 86 -6.14 -15.37 -20.66
C GLU A 86 -5.95 -15.63 -19.15
N MET A 87 -4.86 -16.28 -18.76
CA MET A 87 -4.48 -16.45 -17.36
C MET A 87 -4.28 -15.08 -16.68
N VAL A 88 -3.51 -14.19 -17.30
CA VAL A 88 -3.27 -12.85 -16.73
C VAL A 88 -4.55 -12.02 -16.67
N LYS A 89 -5.39 -12.08 -17.71
CA LYS A 89 -6.69 -11.41 -17.73
C LYS A 89 -7.58 -11.90 -16.59
N LYS A 90 -7.63 -13.21 -16.34
CA LYS A 90 -8.34 -13.78 -15.19
C LYS A 90 -7.78 -13.25 -13.87
N ALA A 91 -6.46 -13.27 -13.68
CA ALA A 91 -5.83 -12.76 -12.45
C ALA A 91 -6.16 -11.26 -12.19
N MET A 92 -6.17 -10.43 -13.25
CA MET A 92 -6.57 -9.02 -13.15
C MET A 92 -8.07 -8.84 -12.83
N LEU A 93 -8.94 -9.65 -13.41
CA LEU A 93 -10.39 -9.63 -13.10
C LEU A 93 -10.67 -10.10 -11.67
N ASP A 94 -9.95 -11.12 -11.21
CA ASP A 94 -10.01 -11.60 -9.84
C ASP A 94 -9.51 -10.52 -8.86
N TYR A 95 -8.46 -9.77 -9.22
CA TYR A 95 -8.01 -8.60 -8.44
C TYR A 95 -9.12 -7.56 -8.28
N ILE A 96 -9.77 -7.16 -9.38
CA ILE A 96 -10.90 -6.22 -9.35
C ILE A 96 -12.01 -6.75 -8.44
N GLY A 97 -12.32 -8.04 -8.55
CA GLY A 97 -13.29 -8.71 -7.69
C GLY A 97 -12.91 -8.66 -6.20
N ASN A 98 -11.62 -8.80 -5.89
CA ASN A 98 -11.04 -8.79 -4.55
C ASN A 98 -10.94 -7.39 -3.92
N LEU A 99 -11.07 -6.31 -4.70
CA LEU A 99 -11.09 -4.93 -4.18
C LEU A 99 -12.34 -4.61 -3.33
N LYS A 100 -13.42 -5.39 -3.47
CA LYS A 100 -14.63 -5.24 -2.64
C LYS A 100 -14.26 -5.41 -1.16
N VAL A 101 -14.64 -4.45 -0.32
CA VAL A 101 -14.30 -4.48 1.13
C VAL A 101 -14.74 -5.79 1.79
N SER A 102 -15.89 -6.35 1.39
CA SER A 102 -16.40 -7.63 1.89
C SER A 102 -15.51 -8.84 1.59
N LYS A 103 -14.53 -8.72 0.69
CA LYS A 103 -13.52 -9.75 0.40
C LYS A 103 -12.16 -9.43 1.02
N CYS A 104 -11.99 -8.22 1.57
CA CYS A 104 -10.75 -7.80 2.18
C CYS A 104 -10.72 -8.16 3.66
N ARG A 105 -9.51 -8.28 4.21
CA ARG A 105 -9.29 -8.39 5.65
C ARG A 105 -9.05 -6.99 6.23
N ILE A 106 -9.82 -6.61 7.25
CA ILE A 106 -9.54 -5.41 8.05
C ILE A 106 -8.36 -5.72 8.98
N ASN A 107 -7.35 -4.86 9.01
CA ASN A 107 -6.19 -5.01 9.88
C ASN A 107 -6.37 -4.14 11.12
N GLU A 108 -7.11 -4.64 12.10
CA GLU A 108 -7.51 -3.87 13.30
C GLU A 108 -6.31 -3.31 14.08
N GLU A 109 -5.23 -4.08 14.21
CA GLU A 109 -4.03 -3.64 14.95
C GLU A 109 -3.34 -2.46 14.27
N TYR A 110 -3.34 -2.42 12.93
CA TYR A 110 -2.82 -1.27 12.18
C TYR A 110 -3.69 -0.03 12.39
N ILE A 111 -5.02 -0.20 12.40
CA ILE A 111 -5.98 0.90 12.64
C ILE A 111 -5.81 1.45 14.07
N LYS A 112 -5.69 0.58 15.06
CA LYS A 112 -5.40 0.97 16.45
C LYS A 112 -4.04 1.66 16.56
N ALA A 113 -3.02 1.19 15.83
CA ALA A 113 -1.71 1.83 15.80
C ALA A 113 -1.77 3.26 15.23
N MET A 114 -2.68 3.53 14.29
CA MET A 114 -2.95 4.89 13.79
C MET A 114 -3.73 5.77 14.79
N GLY A 115 -4.10 5.24 15.96
CA GLY A 115 -4.91 5.94 16.95
C GLY A 115 -6.38 6.06 16.57
N MET A 116 -6.91 5.12 15.78
CA MET A 116 -8.31 5.07 15.33
C MET A 116 -9.05 3.85 15.90
N GLU A 117 -10.38 3.91 15.89
CA GLU A 117 -11.25 2.78 16.21
C GLU A 117 -11.56 1.98 14.93
N PRO A 118 -11.40 0.64 14.94
CA PRO A 118 -11.59 -0.24 13.78
C PRO A 118 -13.05 -0.50 13.37
#